data_AF-A0A653SPL9-F1
#
_entry.id   AF-A0A653SPL9-F1
#
_cell.length_a   1.000
_cell.length_b   1.000
_cell.length_c   1.000
_cell.angle_alpha   90.00
_cell.angle_beta   90.00
_cell.angle_gamma   90.00
#
_symmetry.space_group_name_H-M   'P 1'
#
loop_
_entity.id
_entity.type
_entity.pdbx_description
1 polymer ?
#
loop_
_entity_poly.entity_id
_entity_poly.type
_entity_poly.pdbx_seq_one_letter_code
_entity_poly.pdbx_strand_id
1 'polypeptide(L)'
;MRHALLTLLLFCLMAAVAPAHAQVTDNPELASIPRDDQLARADAANIDWSVVAREDAERRARVIALMRGGAMRTARDHYHAAMVFQHGSTLEDIRTAHALSSLAATLAPDEAGYRWLVAASWDRIMTTQLQPQWYGTQFRSDEAGLFLYPVADGAVGDPERARMGVPPLAEIRARIGETAAAMGQPVHPAPPTIEQLRRAQHMTGSVTP
;
A
#
# COMPACT_ATOMS: atom_id res chain seq x y z
N MET A 1 50.02 33.00 59.50
CA MET A 1 49.54 33.31 58.14
C MET A 1 50.06 32.26 57.17
N ARG A 2 49.19 31.34 56.73
CA ARG A 2 49.28 30.57 55.47
C ARG A 2 48.07 29.63 55.40
N HIS A 3 46.95 30.22 54.98
CA HIS A 3 45.81 29.47 54.44
C HIS A 3 46.10 29.17 52.96
N ALA A 4 45.66 28.00 52.48
CA ALA A 4 45.00 27.77 51.18
C ALA A 4 45.28 26.32 50.75
N LEU A 5 44.33 25.42 51.02
CA LEU A 5 43.31 24.94 50.09
C LEU A 5 43.72 23.59 49.49
N LEU A 6 43.38 22.52 50.21
CA LEU A 6 43.23 21.18 49.63
C LEU A 6 41.93 21.20 48.83
N THR A 7 42.01 21.34 47.50
CA THR A 7 40.84 21.19 46.64
C THR A 7 40.63 19.70 46.37
N LEU A 8 39.75 19.09 47.18
CA LEU A 8 39.27 17.73 46.98
C LEU A 8 38.37 17.73 45.73
N LEU A 9 38.93 17.33 44.58
CA LEU A 9 38.19 17.09 43.33
C LEU A 9 37.33 15.82 43.52
N LEU A 10 36.12 16.02 44.04
CA LEU A 10 35.08 15.00 44.06
C LEU A 10 34.54 14.84 42.63
N PHE A 11 35.12 13.92 41.86
CA PHE A 11 34.59 13.51 40.57
C PHE A 11 33.30 12.72 40.79
N CYS A 12 32.16 13.41 40.79
CA CYS A 12 30.85 12.75 40.70
C CYS A 12 30.75 12.07 39.34
N LEU A 13 31.06 10.78 39.29
CA LEU A 13 30.80 9.91 38.15
C LEU A 13 29.28 9.70 38.05
N MET A 14 28.57 10.67 37.47
CA MET A 14 27.22 10.45 36.95
C MET A 14 27.35 9.50 35.76
N ALA A 15 27.31 8.19 36.03
CA ALA A 15 27.09 7.21 34.98
C ALA A 15 25.70 7.50 34.40
N ALA A 16 25.66 8.17 33.23
CA ALA A 16 24.46 8.26 32.43
C ALA A 16 24.09 6.83 32.02
N VAL A 17 23.20 6.19 32.77
CA VAL A 17 22.49 5.01 32.29
C VAL A 17 21.59 5.53 31.18
N ALA A 18 22.11 5.52 29.95
CA ALA A 18 21.28 5.73 28.78
C ALA A 18 20.14 4.71 28.88
N PRO A 19 18.86 5.12 28.79
CA PRO A 19 17.78 4.16 28.74
C PRO A 19 18.07 3.26 27.54
N ALA A 20 18.22 1.97 27.80
CA ALA A 20 18.16 0.96 26.76
C ALA A 20 16.78 1.11 26.14
N HIS A 21 16.70 1.84 25.03
CA HIS A 21 15.50 1.87 24.21
C HIS A 21 15.35 0.44 23.73
N ALA A 22 14.46 -0.32 24.38
CA ALA A 22 14.11 -1.64 23.92
C ALA A 22 13.70 -1.49 22.45
N GLN A 23 14.51 -2.06 21.56
CA GLN A 23 14.27 -1.94 20.13
C GLN A 23 12.89 -2.52 19.87
N VAL A 24 11.96 -1.67 19.44
CA VAL A 24 10.60 -2.10 19.14
C VAL A 24 10.70 -3.07 17.97
N THR A 25 10.37 -4.34 18.23
CA THR A 25 10.37 -5.38 17.21
C THR A 25 9.03 -5.42 16.48
N ASP A 26 9.08 -5.84 15.23
CA ASP A 26 7.90 -6.08 14.41
C ASP A 26 6.97 -7.10 15.08
N ASN A 27 5.68 -6.95 14.82
CA ASN A 27 4.67 -7.89 15.26
C ASN A 27 4.67 -9.12 14.32
N PRO A 28 4.97 -10.33 14.82
CA PRO A 28 5.06 -11.53 13.97
C PRO A 28 3.73 -11.92 13.33
N GLU A 29 2.60 -11.58 13.97
CA GLU A 29 1.27 -11.86 13.44
C GLU A 29 0.90 -10.86 12.33
N LEU A 30 1.21 -9.56 12.51
CA LEU A 30 1.05 -8.61 11.41
C LEU A 30 1.93 -8.99 10.22
N ALA A 31 3.06 -9.67 10.43
CA ALA A 31 3.87 -10.20 9.35
C ALA A 31 3.28 -11.43 8.66
N SER A 32 2.54 -12.31 9.36
CA SER A 32 1.97 -13.51 8.75
C SER A 32 0.75 -13.23 7.89
N ILE A 33 -0.14 -12.35 8.34
CA ILE A 33 -1.41 -12.07 7.65
C ILE A 33 -1.22 -11.69 6.16
N PRO A 34 -0.36 -10.72 5.78
CA PRO A 34 -0.17 -10.39 4.37
C PRO A 34 0.52 -11.51 3.58
N ARG A 35 1.35 -12.35 4.22
CA ARG A 35 1.91 -13.52 3.51
C ARG A 35 0.80 -14.49 3.13
N ASP A 36 -0.11 -14.77 4.04
CA ASP A 36 -1.25 -15.67 3.80
C ASP A 36 -2.19 -15.08 2.73
N ASP A 37 -2.39 -13.76 2.74
CA ASP A 37 -3.13 -13.01 1.71
C ASP A 37 -2.50 -13.17 0.30
N GLN A 38 -1.17 -13.08 0.18
CA GLN A 38 -0.47 -13.25 -1.09
C GLN A 38 -0.42 -14.72 -1.52
N LEU A 39 -0.25 -15.65 -0.58
CA LEU A 39 -0.25 -17.09 -0.87
C LEU A 39 -1.59 -17.56 -1.44
N ALA A 40 -2.71 -17.00 -0.97
CA ALA A 40 -4.04 -17.26 -1.52
C ALA A 40 -4.18 -16.83 -3.00
N ARG A 41 -3.24 -16.04 -3.52
CA ARG A 41 -3.20 -15.51 -4.90
C ARG A 41 -2.00 -16.02 -5.70
N ALA A 42 -1.26 -17.01 -5.19
CA ALA A 42 -0.02 -17.48 -5.82
C ALA A 42 -0.26 -18.14 -7.19
N ASP A 43 -1.40 -18.82 -7.39
CA ASP A 43 -1.84 -19.35 -8.69
C ASP A 43 -2.86 -18.40 -9.33
N ALA A 44 -2.36 -17.37 -10.00
CA ALA A 44 -3.19 -16.34 -10.64
C ALA A 44 -4.17 -16.89 -11.70
N ALA A 45 -3.91 -18.06 -12.27
CA ALA A 45 -4.76 -18.66 -13.30
C ALA A 45 -6.01 -19.34 -12.74
N ASN A 46 -5.98 -19.79 -11.47
CA ASN A 46 -7.04 -20.61 -10.86
C ASN A 46 -7.48 -20.09 -9.49
N ILE A 47 -7.66 -18.76 -9.35
CA ILE A 47 -8.10 -18.17 -8.09
C ILE A 47 -9.60 -18.40 -7.87
N ASP A 48 -9.96 -19.01 -6.74
CA ASP A 48 -11.33 -18.97 -6.22
C ASP A 48 -11.56 -17.64 -5.48
N TRP A 49 -12.09 -16.65 -6.21
CA TRP A 49 -12.36 -15.32 -5.68
C TRP A 49 -13.38 -15.30 -4.54
N SER A 50 -14.26 -16.31 -4.44
CA SER A 50 -15.24 -16.39 -3.34
C SER A 50 -14.56 -16.74 -2.02
N VAL A 51 -13.57 -17.64 -2.08
CA VAL A 51 -12.74 -18.01 -0.92
C VAL A 51 -11.83 -16.85 -0.55
N VAL A 52 -11.11 -16.28 -1.53
CA VAL A 52 -10.20 -15.15 -1.28
C VAL A 52 -10.92 -13.96 -0.66
N ALA A 53 -12.10 -13.58 -1.18
CA ALA A 53 -12.85 -12.46 -0.64
C ALA A 53 -13.29 -12.67 0.82
N ARG A 54 -13.72 -13.90 1.17
CA ARG A 54 -14.07 -14.27 2.55
C ARG A 54 -12.84 -14.16 3.46
N GLU A 55 -11.73 -14.77 3.05
CA GLU A 55 -10.51 -14.76 3.86
C GLU A 55 -9.91 -13.36 4.00
N ASP A 56 -9.96 -12.52 2.97
CA ASP A 56 -9.52 -11.13 3.07
C ASP A 56 -10.34 -10.35 4.09
N ALA A 57 -11.65 -10.61 4.19
CA ALA A 57 -12.49 -10.00 5.21
C ALA A 57 -12.10 -10.45 6.63
N GLU A 58 -11.80 -11.74 6.81
CA GLU A 58 -11.31 -12.30 8.07
C GLU A 58 -9.94 -11.70 8.46
N ARG A 59 -9.00 -11.60 7.50
CA ARG A 59 -7.69 -10.96 7.68
C ARG A 59 -7.83 -9.49 8.05
N ARG A 60 -8.69 -8.72 7.35
CA ARG A 60 -8.97 -7.31 7.71
C ARG A 60 -9.53 -7.19 9.12
N ALA A 61 -10.49 -8.03 9.50
CA ALA A 61 -11.04 -8.03 10.85
C ALA A 61 -9.95 -8.29 11.90
N ARG A 62 -9.01 -9.20 11.62
CA ARG A 62 -7.88 -9.46 12.53
C ARG A 62 -6.92 -8.28 12.62
N VAL A 63 -6.56 -7.66 11.50
CA VAL A 63 -5.71 -6.45 11.47
C VAL A 63 -6.36 -5.31 12.25
N ILE A 64 -7.67 -5.12 12.14
CA ILE A 64 -8.42 -4.10 12.92
C ILE A 64 -8.31 -4.37 14.43
N ALA A 65 -8.43 -5.62 14.86
CA ALA A 65 -8.29 -5.97 16.27
C ALA A 65 -6.87 -5.65 16.80
N LEU A 66 -5.83 -5.99 16.02
CA LEU A 66 -4.43 -5.67 16.33
C LEU A 66 -4.18 -4.16 16.38
N MET A 67 -4.73 -3.41 15.42
CA MET A 67 -4.67 -1.95 15.39
C MET A 67 -5.27 -1.33 16.65
N ARG A 68 -6.50 -1.74 17.01
CA ARG A 68 -7.21 -1.24 18.21
C ARG A 68 -6.52 -1.62 19.51
N GLY A 69 -5.79 -2.75 19.52
CA GLY A 69 -4.97 -3.19 20.64
C GLY A 69 -3.61 -2.48 20.76
N GLY A 70 -3.29 -1.54 19.87
CA GLY A 70 -2.00 -0.84 19.89
C GLY A 70 -0.82 -1.68 19.41
N ALA A 71 -1.08 -2.74 18.63
CA ALA A 71 -0.07 -3.70 18.22
C ALA A 71 0.76 -3.27 16.99
N MET A 72 0.41 -2.15 16.34
CA MET A 72 1.15 -1.55 15.22
C MET A 72 2.14 -0.53 15.74
N ARG A 73 3.44 -0.86 15.69
CA ARG A 73 4.48 -0.03 16.34
C ARG A 73 5.66 0.30 15.43
N THR A 74 5.93 -0.51 14.41
CA THR A 74 7.04 -0.28 13.48
C THR A 74 6.55 0.14 12.10
N ALA A 75 7.42 0.69 11.25
CA ALA A 75 7.09 0.96 9.85
C ALA A 75 6.55 -0.28 9.13
N ARG A 76 7.15 -1.45 9.41
CA ARG A 76 6.77 -2.73 8.82
C ARG A 76 5.40 -3.22 9.28
N ASP A 77 5.02 -3.00 10.54
CA ASP A 77 3.67 -3.30 11.03
C ASP A 77 2.60 -2.54 10.23
N HIS A 78 2.82 -1.24 10.01
CA HIS A 78 1.90 -0.39 9.25
C HIS A 78 1.87 -0.80 7.78
N TYR A 79 3.02 -1.11 7.18
CA TYR A 79 3.09 -1.59 5.80
C TYR A 79 2.31 -2.90 5.61
N HIS A 80 2.51 -3.87 6.49
CA HIS A 80 1.80 -5.14 6.43
C HIS A 80 0.30 -4.99 6.58
N ALA A 81 -0.14 -4.13 7.51
CA ALA A 81 -1.55 -3.80 7.65
C ALA A 81 -2.10 -3.12 6.39
N ALA A 82 -1.36 -2.17 5.81
CA ALA A 82 -1.73 -1.49 4.58
C ALA A 82 -1.92 -2.47 3.41
N MET A 83 -1.07 -3.48 3.27
CA MET A 83 -1.20 -4.53 2.24
C MET A 83 -2.54 -5.27 2.34
N VAL A 84 -2.99 -5.60 3.56
CA VAL A 84 -4.28 -6.28 3.78
C VAL A 84 -5.46 -5.37 3.42
N PHE A 85 -5.37 -4.08 3.78
CA PHE A 85 -6.41 -3.10 3.44
C PHE A 85 -6.41 -2.70 1.95
N GLN A 86 -5.28 -2.82 1.24
CA GLN A 86 -5.19 -2.56 -0.20
C GLN A 86 -6.14 -3.49 -0.99
N HIS A 87 -6.42 -4.68 -0.48
CA HIS A 87 -7.38 -5.64 -1.03
C HIS A 87 -8.81 -5.48 -0.49
N GLY A 88 -9.08 -4.40 0.26
CA GLY A 88 -10.42 -4.05 0.68
C GLY A 88 -11.37 -3.79 -0.49
N SER A 89 -12.67 -3.97 -0.22
CA SER A 89 -13.75 -3.77 -1.18
C SER A 89 -14.42 -2.41 -1.07
N THR A 90 -14.13 -1.66 0.01
CA THR A 90 -14.74 -0.34 0.25
C THR A 90 -13.74 0.80 0.07
N LEU A 91 -14.25 1.99 -0.21
CA LEU A 91 -13.42 3.21 -0.23
C LEU A 91 -12.76 3.48 1.14
N GLU A 92 -13.42 3.11 2.23
CA GLU A 92 -12.88 3.27 3.59
C GLU A 92 -11.69 2.32 3.84
N ASP A 93 -11.78 1.07 3.39
CA ASP A 93 -10.65 0.13 3.47
C ASP A 93 -9.44 0.69 2.71
N ILE A 94 -9.64 1.18 1.49
CA ILE A 94 -8.55 1.68 0.65
C ILE A 94 -7.95 2.98 1.24
N ARG A 95 -8.78 3.85 1.83
CA ARG A 95 -8.30 5.03 2.57
C ARG A 95 -7.47 4.62 3.79
N THR A 96 -7.86 3.55 4.48
CA THR A 96 -7.07 2.99 5.59
C THR A 96 -5.73 2.44 5.08
N ALA A 97 -5.72 1.74 3.94
CA ALA A 97 -4.50 1.30 3.28
C ALA A 97 -3.55 2.47 2.99
N HIS A 98 -4.08 3.56 2.43
CA HIS A 98 -3.32 4.76 2.10
C HIS A 98 -2.74 5.46 3.34
N ALA A 99 -3.53 5.59 4.41
CA ALA A 99 -3.05 6.18 5.66
C ALA A 99 -1.91 5.36 6.28
N LEU A 100 -2.08 4.04 6.34
CA LEU A 100 -1.09 3.13 6.92
C LEU A 100 0.20 3.05 6.08
N SER A 101 0.09 2.99 4.75
CA SER A 101 1.28 2.99 3.87
C SER A 101 2.01 4.33 3.92
N SER A 102 1.29 5.45 4.05
CA SER A 102 1.90 6.78 4.21
C SER A 102 2.69 6.89 5.51
N LEU A 103 2.16 6.34 6.61
CA LEU A 103 2.87 6.26 7.88
C LEU A 103 4.10 5.35 7.79
N ALA A 104 3.97 4.18 7.17
CA ALA A 104 5.10 3.27 6.93
C ALA A 104 6.23 3.95 6.13
N ALA A 105 5.88 4.61 5.03
CA ALA A 105 6.83 5.36 4.20
C ALA A 105 7.44 6.56 4.92
N THR A 106 6.72 7.20 5.83
CA THR A 106 7.26 8.29 6.66
C THR A 106 8.28 7.77 7.67
N LEU A 107 7.99 6.62 8.29
CA LEU A 107 8.87 5.99 9.29
C LEU A 107 10.11 5.33 8.68
N ALA A 108 10.02 4.86 7.43
CA ALA A 108 11.11 4.23 6.70
C ALA A 108 11.18 4.77 5.25
N PRO A 109 11.67 6.01 5.06
CA PRO A 109 11.61 6.70 3.77
C PRO A 109 12.48 6.05 2.69
N ASP A 110 13.47 5.24 3.04
CA ASP A 110 14.35 4.57 2.08
C ASP A 110 13.70 3.31 1.47
N GLU A 111 12.64 2.77 2.10
CA GLU A 111 11.94 1.56 1.65
C GLU A 111 11.04 1.84 0.44
N ALA A 112 11.54 1.56 -0.76
CA ALA A 112 10.83 1.84 -2.02
C ALA A 112 9.46 1.14 -2.11
N GLY A 113 9.35 -0.08 -1.59
CA GLY A 113 8.08 -0.82 -1.57
C GLY A 113 6.99 -0.12 -0.74
N TYR A 114 7.37 0.65 0.29
CA TYR A 114 6.41 1.36 1.14
C TYR A 114 5.86 2.58 0.39
N ARG A 115 6.75 3.30 -0.30
CA ARG A 115 6.37 4.43 -1.17
C ARG A 115 5.54 3.96 -2.37
N TRP A 116 5.85 2.80 -2.92
CA TRP A 116 5.03 2.20 -3.98
C TRP A 116 3.60 1.93 -3.51
N LEU A 117 3.43 1.43 -2.28
CA LEU A 117 2.10 1.17 -1.74
C LEU A 117 1.32 2.48 -1.46
N VAL A 118 1.99 3.60 -1.20
CA VAL A 118 1.34 4.92 -1.14
C VAL A 118 0.78 5.31 -2.51
N ALA A 119 1.57 5.16 -3.58
CA ALA A 119 1.12 5.41 -4.95
C ALA A 119 -0.01 4.46 -5.37
N ALA A 120 0.12 3.16 -5.05
CA ALA A 120 -0.85 2.14 -5.42
C ALA A 120 -2.20 2.30 -4.70
N SER A 121 -2.18 2.65 -3.42
CA SER A 121 -3.40 2.94 -2.65
C SER A 121 -4.07 4.23 -3.11
N TRP A 122 -3.29 5.27 -3.45
CA TRP A 122 -3.82 6.51 -4.02
C TRP A 122 -4.53 6.27 -5.35
N ASP A 123 -3.88 5.61 -6.30
CA ASP A 123 -4.50 5.27 -7.58
C ASP A 123 -5.76 4.42 -7.38
N ARG A 124 -5.74 3.49 -6.40
CA ARG A 124 -6.92 2.69 -6.08
C ARG A 124 -8.08 3.53 -5.54
N ILE A 125 -7.83 4.55 -4.71
CA ILE A 125 -8.84 5.54 -4.30
C ILE A 125 -9.43 6.23 -5.54
N MET A 126 -8.57 6.71 -6.43
CA MET A 126 -8.99 7.43 -7.65
C MET A 126 -9.88 6.55 -8.53
N THR A 127 -9.43 5.32 -8.83
CA THR A 127 -10.21 4.41 -9.69
C THR A 127 -11.54 3.97 -9.06
N THR A 128 -11.60 3.78 -7.74
CA THR A 128 -12.85 3.48 -7.02
C THR A 128 -13.85 4.63 -7.12
N GLN A 129 -13.37 5.87 -7.25
CA GLN A 129 -14.20 7.06 -7.42
C GLN A 129 -14.41 7.47 -8.88
N LEU A 130 -14.09 6.58 -9.84
CA LEU A 130 -14.11 6.87 -11.28
C LEU A 130 -13.35 8.15 -11.66
N GLN A 131 -12.17 8.31 -11.09
CA GLN A 131 -11.22 9.36 -11.44
C GLN A 131 -9.97 8.75 -12.09
N PRO A 132 -9.35 9.46 -13.06
CA PRO A 132 -8.10 8.99 -13.64
C PRO A 132 -7.03 8.86 -12.55
N GLN A 133 -6.23 7.80 -12.62
CA GLN A 133 -5.16 7.52 -11.67
C GLN A 133 -3.93 8.39 -11.95
N TRP A 134 -3.00 8.51 -11.01
CA TRP A 134 -1.83 9.38 -11.15
C TRP A 134 -0.58 8.59 -11.56
N TYR A 135 -0.31 7.50 -10.84
CA TYR A 135 0.98 6.80 -10.96
C TYR A 135 0.96 5.72 -12.03
N GLY A 136 -0.20 5.10 -12.30
CA GLY A 136 -0.34 4.04 -13.31
C GLY A 136 -0.25 2.63 -12.73
N THR A 137 -0.64 2.46 -11.46
CA THR A 137 -0.54 1.18 -10.74
C THR A 137 -1.78 0.29 -10.86
N GLN A 138 -2.93 0.85 -11.26
CA GLN A 138 -4.20 0.13 -11.33
C GLN A 138 -4.53 -0.31 -12.76
N PHE A 139 -4.85 -1.59 -12.90
CA PHE A 139 -5.37 -2.21 -14.11
C PHE A 139 -6.82 -2.63 -13.87
N ARG A 140 -7.59 -2.73 -14.96
CA ARG A 140 -8.96 -3.25 -14.96
C ARG A 140 -9.13 -4.18 -16.16
N SER A 141 -10.12 -5.04 -16.07
CA SER A 141 -10.48 -5.95 -17.16
C SER A 141 -11.97 -5.83 -17.43
N ASP A 142 -12.35 -5.99 -18.69
CA ASP A 142 -13.72 -6.23 -19.13
C ASP A 142 -13.72 -7.41 -20.13
N GLU A 143 -14.83 -7.57 -20.87
CA GLU A 143 -14.99 -8.65 -21.86
C GLU A 143 -13.93 -8.61 -22.98
N ALA A 144 -13.37 -7.44 -23.29
CA ALA A 144 -12.40 -7.26 -24.37
C ALA A 144 -10.95 -7.42 -23.90
N GLY A 145 -10.69 -7.39 -22.58
CA GLY A 145 -9.40 -7.74 -22.00
C GLY A 145 -8.92 -6.80 -20.90
N LEU A 146 -7.66 -7.01 -20.46
CA LEU A 146 -6.97 -6.20 -19.47
C LEU A 146 -6.53 -4.86 -20.09
N PHE A 147 -6.78 -3.76 -19.38
CA PHE A 147 -6.27 -2.43 -19.71
C PHE A 147 -5.66 -1.73 -18.48
N LEU A 148 -4.67 -0.87 -18.74
CA LEU A 148 -4.23 0.12 -17.77
C LEU A 148 -5.35 1.14 -17.59
N TYR A 149 -5.82 1.34 -16.36
CA TYR A 149 -6.88 2.31 -16.11
C TYR A 149 -6.45 3.73 -16.52
N PRO A 150 -7.35 4.61 -17.01
CA PRO A 150 -6.97 5.96 -17.47
C PRO A 150 -6.08 6.71 -16.48
N VAL A 151 -4.96 7.24 -16.99
CA VAL A 151 -3.96 8.00 -16.22
C VAL A 151 -4.18 9.49 -16.49
N ALA A 152 -4.13 10.31 -15.44
CA ALA A 152 -4.22 11.76 -15.54
C ALA A 152 -2.89 12.33 -16.03
N ASP A 153 -2.86 12.77 -17.28
CA ASP A 153 -1.65 13.37 -17.87
C ASP A 153 -1.23 14.62 -17.08
N GLY A 154 0.06 14.70 -16.76
CA GLY A 154 0.63 15.83 -16.02
C GLY A 154 0.39 15.84 -14.51
N ALA A 155 -0.41 14.91 -13.95
CA ALA A 155 -0.61 14.84 -12.49
C ALA A 155 0.70 14.53 -11.75
N VAL A 156 1.51 13.61 -12.29
CA VAL A 156 2.88 13.33 -11.82
C VAL A 156 3.81 13.02 -13.00
N GLY A 157 5.06 13.44 -12.89
CA GLY A 157 6.14 13.12 -13.84
C GLY A 157 6.89 11.83 -13.46
N ASP A 158 7.70 11.31 -14.39
CA ASP A 158 8.48 10.09 -14.15
C ASP A 158 9.53 10.20 -13.02
N PRO A 159 10.16 11.35 -12.73
CA PRO A 159 10.99 11.49 -11.52
C PRO A 159 10.20 11.26 -10.23
N GLU A 160 8.94 11.67 -10.19
CA GLU A 160 8.05 11.44 -9.06
C GLU A 160 7.60 9.97 -8.99
N ARG A 161 7.28 9.34 -10.12
CA ARG A 161 7.04 7.89 -10.18
C ARG A 161 8.23 7.11 -9.62
N ALA A 162 9.44 7.43 -10.08
CA ALA A 162 10.67 6.80 -9.60
C ALA A 162 10.87 7.01 -8.10
N ARG A 163 10.64 8.24 -7.59
CA ARG A 163 10.67 8.51 -6.14
C ARG A 163 9.70 7.61 -5.40
N MET A 164 8.50 7.40 -5.93
CA MET A 164 7.48 6.53 -5.35
C MET A 164 7.68 5.04 -5.65
N GLY A 165 8.79 4.63 -6.27
CA GLY A 165 9.05 3.22 -6.59
C GLY A 165 8.20 2.67 -7.73
N VAL A 166 7.60 3.54 -8.54
CA VAL A 166 6.78 3.21 -9.71
C VAL A 166 7.61 3.39 -10.99
N PRO A 167 7.56 2.46 -11.96
CA PRO A 167 8.25 2.62 -13.24
C PRO A 167 7.75 3.84 -14.05
N PRO A 168 8.53 4.32 -15.04
CA PRO A 168 8.05 5.33 -15.99
C PRO A 168 6.75 4.91 -16.69
N LEU A 169 5.87 5.86 -16.98
CA LEU A 169 4.55 5.53 -17.53
C LEU A 169 4.63 4.79 -18.88
N ALA A 170 5.63 5.13 -19.71
CA ALA A 170 5.86 4.45 -20.98
C ALA A 170 6.21 2.95 -20.79
N GLU A 171 6.98 2.62 -19.75
CA GLU A 171 7.34 1.24 -19.41
C GLU A 171 6.11 0.45 -18.92
N ILE A 172 5.28 1.06 -18.07
CA ILE A 172 4.02 0.45 -17.60
C ILE A 172 3.12 0.10 -18.79
N ARG A 173 2.98 1.03 -19.74
CA ARG A 173 2.18 0.80 -20.96
C ARG A 173 2.78 -0.31 -21.84
N ALA A 174 4.11 -0.35 -21.99
CA ALA A 174 4.78 -1.37 -22.79
C ALA A 174 4.63 -2.78 -22.20
N ARG A 175 4.59 -2.91 -20.87
CA ARG A 175 4.47 -4.20 -20.16
C ARG A 175 3.04 -4.72 -20.00
N ILE A 176 2.03 -4.04 -20.54
CA ILE A 176 0.65 -4.49 -20.38
C ILE A 176 0.40 -5.90 -20.91
N GLY A 177 1.11 -6.30 -21.97
CA GLY A 177 1.03 -7.66 -22.52
C GLY A 177 1.55 -8.72 -21.54
N GLU A 178 2.62 -8.42 -20.80
CA GLU A 178 3.16 -9.31 -19.77
C GLU A 178 2.17 -9.45 -18.60
N THR A 179 1.61 -8.33 -18.14
CA THR A 179 0.58 -8.32 -17.09
C THR A 179 -0.66 -9.12 -17.52
N ALA A 180 -1.14 -8.92 -18.74
CA ALA A 180 -2.30 -9.62 -19.27
C ALA A 180 -2.02 -11.14 -19.36
N ALA A 181 -0.86 -11.53 -19.88
CA ALA A 181 -0.45 -12.93 -19.96
C ALA A 181 -0.34 -13.59 -18.57
N ALA A 182 0.22 -12.90 -17.58
CA ALA A 182 0.31 -13.41 -16.20
C ALA A 182 -1.06 -13.61 -15.55
N MET A 183 -2.07 -12.85 -15.97
CA MET A 183 -3.45 -12.97 -15.50
C MET A 183 -4.31 -13.91 -16.36
N GLY A 184 -3.74 -14.54 -17.40
CA GLY A 184 -4.49 -15.38 -18.33
C GLY A 184 -5.53 -14.59 -19.15
N GLN A 185 -5.30 -13.30 -19.37
CA GLN A 185 -6.23 -12.39 -20.06
C GLN A 185 -5.60 -11.84 -21.36
N PRO A 186 -6.41 -11.52 -22.37
CA PRO A 186 -5.94 -10.74 -23.52
C PRO A 186 -5.71 -9.27 -23.13
N VAL A 187 -4.91 -8.55 -23.92
CA VAL A 187 -4.82 -7.09 -23.82
C VAL A 187 -6.05 -6.48 -24.47
N HIS A 188 -6.69 -5.52 -23.79
CA HIS A 188 -7.83 -4.78 -24.33
C HIS A 188 -7.42 -3.99 -25.59
N PRO A 189 -8.06 -4.19 -26.77
CA PRO A 189 -7.64 -3.59 -28.03
C PRO A 189 -7.91 -2.08 -28.13
N ALA A 190 -8.93 -1.58 -27.43
CA ALA A 190 -9.29 -0.16 -27.42
C ALA A 190 -9.68 0.34 -26.01
N PRO A 191 -8.73 0.50 -25.07
CA PRO A 191 -9.02 0.82 -23.67
C PRO A 191 -9.98 2.01 -23.50
N PRO A 192 -10.98 1.92 -22.61
CA PRO A 192 -11.97 2.98 -22.44
C PRO A 192 -11.37 4.24 -21.80
N THR A 193 -11.83 5.40 -22.24
CA THR A 193 -11.62 6.70 -21.58
C THR A 193 -12.36 6.77 -20.25
N ILE A 194 -11.97 7.71 -19.38
CA ILE A 194 -12.64 7.90 -18.10
C ILE A 194 -14.11 8.31 -18.27
N GLU A 195 -14.43 9.09 -19.31
CA GLU A 195 -15.80 9.48 -19.66
C GLU A 195 -16.64 8.27 -20.10
N GLN A 196 -16.05 7.34 -20.85
CA GLN A 196 -16.73 6.09 -21.22
C GLN A 196 -17.03 5.24 -20.00
N LEU A 197 -16.07 5.10 -19.07
CA LEU A 197 -16.26 4.36 -17.82
C LEU A 197 -17.36 4.98 -16.93
N ARG A 198 -17.38 6.31 -16.80
CA ARG A 198 -18.45 7.03 -16.07
C ARG A 198 -19.82 6.81 -16.69
N ARG A 199 -19.92 6.91 -18.02
CA ARG A 199 -21.18 6.64 -18.73
C ARG A 199 -21.64 5.20 -18.51
N ALA A 200 -20.74 4.23 -18.62
CA ALA A 200 -21.06 2.83 -18.37
C ALA A 200 -21.60 2.60 -16.96
N GLN A 201 -20.98 3.19 -15.92
CA GLN A 201 -21.46 3.07 -14.55
C GLN A 201 -22.86 3.66 -14.37
N HIS A 202 -23.18 4.79 -15.01
CA HIS A 202 -24.52 5.36 -14.97
C HIS A 202 -25.57 4.47 -15.66
N MET A 203 -25.19 3.79 -16.74
CA MET A 203 -26.09 2.86 -17.45
C MET A 203 -26.33 1.57 -16.67
N THR A 204 -25.33 1.05 -15.97
CA THR A 204 -25.49 -0.08 -15.05
C THR A 204 -26.15 0.33 -13.73
N GLY A 205 -26.02 1.61 -13.37
CA GLY A 205 -26.51 2.22 -12.14
C GLY A 205 -27.97 2.71 -12.17
N SER A 206 -28.72 2.44 -13.24
CA SER A 206 -30.20 2.54 -13.20
C SER A 206 -30.86 1.30 -12.58
N VAL A 207 -30.08 0.34 -12.12
CA VAL A 207 -30.55 -0.77 -11.30
C VAL A 207 -29.58 -0.95 -10.14
N THR A 208 -29.85 -0.29 -9.02
CA THR A 208 -29.66 -0.88 -7.68
C THR A 208 -30.52 -0.10 -6.67
N PRO A 209 -30.88 -0.75 -5.54
CA PRO A 209 -32.22 -0.77 -4.93
C PRO A 209 -32.61 0.50 -4.17
#